data_AF-A0A645BSW2-F1
#
_entry.id   AF-A0A645BSW2-F1
#
_cell.length_a   1.000
_cell.length_b   1.000
_cell.length_c   1.000
_cell.angle_alpha   90.00
_cell.angle_beta   90.00
_cell.angle_gamma   90.00
#
_symmetry.space_group_name_H-M   'P 1'
#
loop_
_entity.id
_entity.type
_entity.pdbx_description
1 polymer ?
#
loop_
_entity_poly.entity_id
_entity_poly.type
_entity_poly.pdbx_seq_one_letter_code
_entity_poly.pdbx_strand_id
1 'polypeptide(L)'
;MCGFLLRVVALGLFYFFLFDATSSLHIVTLGGQILGSSIIALAAALLHTAGKKIFARKSIRVVFATFCTAVITYLTIKVLPGYIISDIAGTTLVILQICLAAAIIGLLIEDR
;
A
#
# COMPACT_ATOMS: atom_id res chain seq x y z
N MET A 1 -14.00 14.35 0.90
CA MET A 1 -12.65 14.75 1.36
C MET A 1 -12.19 13.99 2.59
N CYS A 2 -13.01 13.83 3.64
CA CYS A 2 -12.62 13.01 4.81
C CYS A 2 -12.35 11.54 4.48
N GLY A 3 -13.10 10.91 3.56
CA GLY A 3 -12.92 9.51 3.17
C GLY A 3 -11.54 9.20 2.58
N PHE A 4 -11.08 10.02 1.63
CA PHE A 4 -9.73 9.93 1.07
C PHE A 4 -8.64 10.02 2.15
N LEU A 5 -8.69 11.05 3.01
CA LEU A 5 -7.67 11.26 4.03
C LEU A 5 -7.65 10.12 5.06
N LEU A 6 -8.84 9.65 5.45
CA LEU A 6 -9.00 8.50 6.36
C LEU A 6 -8.42 7.22 5.75
N ARG A 7 -8.60 6.97 4.44
CA ARG A 7 -7.95 5.83 3.76
C ARG A 7 -6.44 5.94 3.79
N VAL A 8 -5.89 7.13 3.47
CA VAL A 8 -4.43 7.34 3.45
C VAL A 8 -3.85 7.09 4.83
N VAL A 9 -4.46 7.65 5.89
CA VAL A 9 -3.98 7.48 7.26
C VAL A 9 -4.09 6.01 7.71
N ALA A 10 -5.23 5.36 7.45
CA ALA A 10 -5.43 3.96 7.82
C ALA A 10 -4.45 3.02 7.10
N LEU A 11 -4.24 3.21 5.79
CA LEU A 11 -3.28 2.44 5.00
C LEU A 11 -1.84 2.73 5.44
N GLY A 12 -1.50 4.00 5.67
CA GLY A 12 -0.16 4.41 6.09
C GLY A 12 0.24 3.83 7.44
N LEU A 13 -0.67 3.88 8.43
CA LEU A 13 -0.46 3.25 9.74
C LEU A 13 -0.37 1.73 9.61
N PHE A 14 -1.26 1.10 8.85
CA PHE A 14 -1.23 -0.34 8.64
C PHE A 14 0.09 -0.79 8.01
N TYR A 15 0.56 -0.12 6.95
CA TYR A 15 1.84 -0.43 6.30
C TYR A 15 3.03 -0.17 7.21
N PHE A 16 2.99 0.91 8.01
CA PHE A 16 4.04 1.21 8.97
C PHE A 16 4.20 0.09 10.01
N PHE A 17 3.09 -0.35 10.63
CA PHE A 17 3.10 -1.47 11.57
C PHE A 17 3.44 -2.80 10.89
N LEU A 18 3.01 -3.01 9.64
CA LEU A 18 3.34 -4.21 8.89
C LEU A 18 4.84 -4.34 8.67
N PHE A 19 5.50 -3.25 8.27
CA PHE A 19 6.95 -3.20 8.10
C PHE A 19 7.70 -3.38 9.42
N ASP A 20 7.16 -2.90 10.54
CA ASP A 20 7.77 -3.08 11.86
C ASP A 20 7.66 -4.54 12.35
N ALA A 21 6.51 -5.17 12.09
CA ALA A 21 6.21 -6.53 12.55
C ALA A 21 6.86 -7.63 11.69
N THR A 22 7.36 -7.33 10.48
CA THR A 22 7.94 -8.35 9.60
C THR A 22 9.46 -8.30 9.53
N SER A 23 10.08 -9.42 9.91
CA SER A 23 11.53 -9.63 9.81
C SER A 23 12.03 -9.87 8.38
N SER A 24 11.13 -10.05 7.41
CA SER A 24 11.46 -10.34 6.01
C SER A 24 12.04 -9.14 5.26
N LEU A 25 11.73 -7.93 5.74
CA LEU A 25 12.05 -6.66 5.10
C LEU A 25 12.75 -5.76 6.12
N HIS A 26 14.07 -5.72 6.06
CA HIS A 26 14.85 -4.96 7.03
C HIS A 26 14.98 -3.52 6.55
N ILE A 27 14.30 -2.59 7.22
CA ILE A 27 14.38 -1.17 6.91
C ILE A 27 15.42 -0.53 7.83
N VAL A 28 16.52 -0.07 7.25
CA VAL A 28 17.70 0.44 7.97
C VAL A 28 17.44 1.79 8.65
N THR A 29 16.41 2.53 8.21
CA THR A 29 16.10 3.86 8.74
C THR A 29 14.62 4.03 9.04
N LEU A 30 14.30 4.53 10.23
CA LEU A 30 12.93 4.86 10.65
C LEU A 30 12.29 5.90 9.70
N GLY A 31 13.10 6.82 9.17
CA GLY A 31 12.68 7.77 8.13
C GLY A 31 12.29 7.09 6.81
N GLY A 32 13.02 6.05 6.37
CA GLY A 32 12.70 5.27 5.18
C GLY A 32 11.40 4.47 5.32
N GLN A 33 11.11 3.99 6.53
CA GLN A 33 9.86 3.30 6.84
C GLN A 33 8.66 4.24 6.79
N ILE A 34 8.76 5.43 7.38
CA ILE A 34 7.70 6.45 7.34
C ILE A 34 7.49 6.95 5.90
N LEU A 35 8.57 7.24 5.17
CA LEU A 35 8.47 7.70 3.78
C LEU A 35 7.87 6.63 2.88
N GLY A 36 8.33 5.38 2.99
CA GLY A 36 7.82 4.28 2.19
C GLY A 36 6.35 3.99 2.47
N SER A 37 5.95 3.88 3.75
CA SER A 37 4.56 3.63 4.11
C SER A 37 3.63 4.77 3.63
N SER A 38 4.07 6.02 3.76
CA SER A 38 3.33 7.20 3.32
C SER A 38 3.16 7.25 1.80
N ILE A 39 4.23 7.00 1.03
CA ILE A 39 4.19 6.99 -0.44
C ILE A 39 3.25 5.89 -0.94
N ILE A 40 3.37 4.68 -0.40
CA ILE A 40 2.54 3.54 -0.82
C ILE A 40 1.07 3.80 -0.45
N ALA A 41 0.78 4.32 0.74
CA ALA A 41 -0.58 4.64 1.17
C ALA A 41 -1.21 5.76 0.33
N LEU A 42 -0.46 6.83 0.04
CA LEU A 42 -0.93 7.93 -0.80
C LEU A 42 -1.23 7.45 -2.22
N ALA A 43 -0.31 6.68 -2.81
CA ALA A 43 -0.48 6.14 -4.15
C ALA A 43 -1.67 5.17 -4.22
N ALA A 44 -1.83 4.29 -3.23
CA ALA A 44 -2.98 3.39 -3.12
C ALA A 44 -4.31 4.15 -3.09
N ALA A 45 -4.40 5.19 -2.26
CA ALA A 45 -5.61 6.01 -2.17
C ALA A 45 -5.90 6.78 -3.46
N LEU A 46 -4.86 7.31 -4.12
CA LEU A 46 -4.97 7.99 -5.42
C LEU A 46 -5.47 7.04 -6.51
N LEU A 47 -4.90 5.85 -6.60
CA LEU A 47 -5.30 4.82 -7.57
C LEU A 47 -6.74 4.36 -7.34
N HIS A 48 -7.16 4.21 -6.08
CA HIS A 48 -8.54 3.85 -5.76
C HIS A 48 -9.53 4.98 -6.16
N THR A 49 -9.14 6.24 -5.96
CA THR A 49 -9.94 7.42 -6.34
C THR A 49 -9.99 7.61 -7.85
N ALA A 50 -8.87 7.43 -8.55
CA ALA A 50 -8.80 7.48 -10.01
C ALA A 50 -9.60 6.33 -10.65
N GLY A 51 -9.47 5.11 -10.10
CA GLY A 51 -10.22 3.95 -10.55
C GLY A 51 -11.74 4.11 -10.40
N LYS A 52 -12.21 4.89 -9.41
CA LYS A 52 -13.64 5.23 -9.27
C LYS A 52 -14.15 6.10 -10.43
N LYS A 53 -13.29 6.93 -11.03
CA LYS A 53 -13.66 7.76 -12.19
C LYS A 53 -13.59 7.01 -13.52
N ILE A 54 -12.72 6.01 -13.64
CA ILE A 54 -12.42 5.33 -14.91
C ILE A 54 -13.29 4.08 -15.10
N PHE A 55 -13.55 3.31 -14.04
CA PHE A 55 -14.23 2.02 -14.15
C PHE A 55 -15.58 1.99 -13.43
N ALA A 56 -16.64 1.65 -14.16
CA ALA A 56 -17.99 1.50 -13.61
C ALA A 56 -18.16 0.22 -12.78
N ARG A 57 -17.40 -0.85 -13.05
CA ARG A 57 -17.47 -2.12 -12.32
C ARG A 57 -16.56 -2.10 -11.08
N LYS A 58 -17.16 -2.25 -9.89
CA LYS A 58 -16.43 -2.30 -8.60
C LYS A 58 -15.32 -3.35 -8.58
N SER A 59 -15.55 -4.56 -9.09
CA SER A 59 -14.55 -5.63 -9.07
C SER A 59 -13.30 -5.29 -9.90
N ILE A 60 -13.48 -4.69 -11.08
CA ILE A 60 -12.35 -4.29 -11.95
C ILE A 60 -11.54 -3.17 -11.29
N ARG A 61 -12.22 -2.21 -10.64
CA ARG A 61 -11.57 -1.14 -9.89
C ARG A 61 -10.65 -1.68 -8.79
N VAL A 62 -11.14 -2.65 -8.02
CA VAL A 62 -10.37 -3.25 -6.92
C VAL A 62 -9.16 -4.00 -7.48
N VAL A 63 -9.35 -4.86 -8.48
CA VAL A 63 -8.25 -5.61 -9.11
C VAL A 63 -7.17 -4.69 -9.68
N PHE A 64 -7.57 -3.63 -10.39
CA PHE A 64 -6.64 -2.65 -10.94
C PHE A 64 -5.88 -1.91 -9.83
N ALA A 65 -6.57 -1.43 -8.80
CA ALA A 65 -5.94 -0.76 -7.67
C ALA A 65 -4.97 -1.68 -6.91
N THR A 66 -5.32 -2.96 -6.71
CA THR A 66 -4.43 -3.95 -6.07
C THR A 66 -3.18 -4.23 -6.90
N PHE A 67 -3.32 -4.33 -8.22
CA PHE A 67 -2.18 -4.57 -9.10
C PHE A 67 -1.22 -3.37 -9.11
N CYS A 68 -1.76 -2.16 -9.26
CA CYS A 68 -0.93 -0.96 -9.25
C CYS A 68 -0.27 -0.73 -7.89
N THR A 69 -0.94 -1.03 -6.77
CA THR A 69 -0.33 -0.93 -5.43
C THR A 69 0.80 -1.95 -5.22
N ALA A 70 0.67 -3.18 -5.74
CA ALA A 70 1.78 -4.14 -5.73
C ALA A 70 3.00 -3.61 -6.48
N VAL A 71 2.78 -3.07 -7.69
CA VAL A 71 3.85 -2.50 -8.54
C VAL A 71 4.52 -1.31 -7.85
N ILE A 72 3.73 -0.41 -7.26
CA ILE A 72 4.28 0.75 -6.54
C ILE A 72 5.06 0.31 -5.31
N THR A 73 4.55 -0.64 -4.54
CA THR A 73 5.25 -1.19 -3.37
C THR A 73 6.61 -1.77 -3.77
N TYR A 74 6.65 -2.56 -4.85
CA TYR A 74 7.90 -3.11 -5.37
C TYR A 74 8.87 -2.01 -5.84
N LEU A 75 8.38 -0.99 -6.55
CA LEU A 75 9.17 0.18 -6.93
C LEU A 75 9.71 0.93 -5.72
N THR A 76 8.89 1.14 -4.68
CA THR A 76 9.31 1.83 -3.45
C THR A 76 10.44 1.06 -2.77
N ILE A 77 10.32 -0.26 -2.64
CA ILE A 77 11.38 -1.11 -2.05
C ILE A 77 12.66 -1.05 -2.88
N LYS A 78 12.57 -1.03 -4.21
CA LYS A 78 13.74 -1.01 -5.09
C LYS A 78 14.42 0.37 -5.17
N VAL A 79 13.65 1.45 -5.06
CA VAL A 79 14.13 2.82 -5.28
C VAL A 79 14.53 3.51 -3.97
N LEU A 80 13.87 3.21 -2.84
CA LEU A 80 14.25 3.83 -1.56
C LEU A 80 15.51 3.17 -0.99
N PRO A 81 16.55 3.96 -0.70
CA PRO A 81 17.72 3.45 0.00
C PRO A 81 17.34 3.04 1.43
N GLY A 82 17.90 1.92 1.89
CA GLY A 82 17.67 1.40 3.23
C GLY A 82 16.64 0.27 3.33
N TYR A 83 16.11 -0.24 2.21
CA TYR A 83 15.32 -1.47 2.20
C TYR A 83 16.20 -2.67 1.86
N ILE A 84 16.40 -3.57 2.82
CA ILE A 84 17.15 -4.82 2.62
C ILE A 84 16.16 -5.98 2.62
N ILE A 85 16.11 -6.71 1.51
CA ILE A 85 15.28 -7.90 1.37
C ILE A 85 16.05 -9.09 1.96
N SER A 86 15.60 -9.59 3.10
CA SER A 86 16.21 -10.75 3.77
C SER A 86 15.64 -12.07 3.25
N ASP A 87 14.35 -12.10 2.91
CA ASP A 87 13.68 -13.27 2.34
C ASP A 87 12.68 -12.87 1.25
N ILE A 88 12.81 -13.49 0.07
CA ILE A 88 11.98 -13.23 -1.11
C ILE A 88 10.56 -13.79 -0.88
N ALA A 89 10.44 -14.95 -0.24
CA ALA A 89 9.15 -15.56 0.05
C ALA A 89 8.39 -14.73 1.11
N GLY A 90 9.06 -14.34 2.19
CA GLY A 90 8.50 -13.42 3.17
C GLY A 90 8.10 -12.06 2.58
N THR A 91 8.89 -11.49 1.66
CA THR A 91 8.60 -10.20 1.03
C THR A 91 7.36 -10.26 0.12
N THR A 92 7.17 -11.37 -0.60
CA THR A 92 5.96 -11.53 -1.42
C THR A 92 4.70 -11.67 -0.57
N LEU A 93 4.78 -12.30 0.61
CA LEU A 93 3.67 -12.33 1.57
C LEU A 93 3.33 -10.94 2.14
N VAL A 94 4.34 -10.11 2.44
CA VAL A 94 4.14 -8.72 2.88
C VAL A 94 3.43 -7.92 1.79
N ILE A 95 3.87 -8.02 0.54
CA ILE A 95 3.22 -7.34 -0.59
C ILE A 95 1.77 -7.82 -0.74
N LEU A 96 1.50 -9.11 -0.57
CA LEU A 96 0.14 -9.66 -0.61
C LEU A 96 -0.75 -9.06 0.50
N GLN A 97 -0.23 -8.93 1.72
CA GLN A 97 -0.95 -8.30 2.84
C GLN A 97 -1.23 -6.81 2.58
N ILE A 98 -0.28 -6.09 1.98
CA ILE A 98 -0.46 -4.69 1.55
C ILE A 98 -1.59 -4.60 0.53
N CYS A 99 -1.59 -5.45 -0.49
CA CYS A 99 -2.65 -5.50 -1.50
C CYS A 99 -4.02 -5.84 -0.89
N LEU A 100 -4.08 -6.79 0.04
CA LEU A 100 -5.31 -7.19 0.71
C LEU A 100 -5.87 -6.02 1.55
N ALA A 101 -5.01 -5.34 2.30
CA ALA A 101 -5.39 -4.16 3.09
C ALA A 101 -5.89 -3.01 2.20
N ALA A 102 -5.22 -2.76 1.07
CA ALA A 102 -5.68 -1.78 0.08
C ALA A 102 -7.08 -2.11 -0.47
N ALA A 103 -7.34 -3.39 -0.77
CA ALA A 103 -8.65 -3.84 -1.25
C ALA A 103 -9.74 -3.68 -0.17
N ILE A 104 -9.48 -4.14 1.05
CA ILE A 104 -10.43 -4.12 2.16
C ILE A 104 -10.74 -2.66 2.55
N ILE A 105 -9.72 -1.84 2.77
CA ILE A 105 -9.90 -0.43 3.19
C ILE A 105 -10.54 0.39 2.05
N GLY A 106 -10.20 0.09 0.79
CA GLY A 106 -10.85 0.69 -0.38
C GLY A 106 -12.33 0.35 -0.49
N LEU A 107 -12.73 -0.86 -0.12
CA LEU A 107 -14.14 -1.28 -0.06
C LEU A 107 -14.88 -0.72 1.16
N LEU A 108 -14.24 -0.70 2.33
CA LEU A 108 -14.86 -0.33 3.60
C LEU A 108 -15.14 1.17 3.68
N ILE A 109 -14.16 1.98 3.29
CA ILE A 109 -14.30 3.43 3.27
C ILE A 109 -14.73 3.78 1.86
N GLU A 110 -16.02 3.76 1.54
CA GLU A 110 -16.50 4.22 0.23
C GLU A 110 -16.71 5.75 0.31
N ASP A 111 -16.01 6.53 -0.52
CA ASP A 111 -16.25 7.98 -0.59
C ASP A 111 -17.68 8.17 -1.08
N ARG A 112 -18.60 8.62 -0.21
CA ARG A 112 -19.88 9.18 -0.62
C ARG A 112 -19.64 10.50 -1.34
#